data_AF-A0A8J9TNJ4-F1
#
_entry.id   AF-A0A8J9TNJ4-F1
#
_cell.length_a   1.000
_cell.length_b   1.000
_cell.length_c   1.000
_cell.angle_alpha   90.00
_cell.angle_beta   90.00
_cell.angle_gamma   90.00
#
_symmetry.space_group_name_H-M   'P 1'
#
loop_
_entity.id
_entity.type
_entity.pdbx_description
1 polymer ?
#
loop_
_entity_poly.entity_id
_entity_poly.type
_entity_poly.pdbx_seq_one_letter_code
_entity_poly.pdbx_strand_id
1 'polypeptide(L)'
;SLANTTQDLQATEHELVQVQGQAQRVQVRRQELDVDIEKLDASLREAKYDSTRSKDEEGLVRAIASLQQHFTGVHGRLVDLCRPVSRKFNLAVTVAAGKDMDAIVVDTKQTAFECIKYLREQRVGTATFLPLDSLQTPSPDSTERLRAHVAKDGRYSLVADVIACDDAVHRAVQYAVGNTVVAEDLDAARELCFGSSSSRRGGRSEGNSPQSRVKAVTLGGAVISKAGTMTGGVTRDEDSKSGRWDAQNLHKIQEQKAQLEAEREALDTGGASNRRSGVGAGGSLGHASKIEELRNKVGNLRNKDQYSKSDLEFTKKQLEEKTVLLKSTEKQLAKLEKQVAAGEKEFSKANTAVQKGIAAVKAAEDEHLGDFRDETGLRDLNAYEEAIGKSRDEFNERKRTFMEHIAQLEQQTKYESGRDLQQPIVRIEKRIKERKAALAKAKKKESELRKKVDEAKANLAEAEIKVEEAIDNEKKFEEQVQDAQSALTEAQNERIRIDKAIGSEETALERLRAKLHDTLQKAHVEEVLLPRVGDDNASQ
;
A
#
# COMPACT_ATOMS: atom_id res chain seq x y z
N SER A 1 37.87 -22.30 -13.97
CA SER A 1 36.73 -21.72 -14.72
C SER A 1 35.40 -22.28 -14.21
N LEU A 2 35.15 -23.59 -14.36
CA LEU A 2 33.87 -24.21 -13.96
C LEU A 2 33.58 -24.12 -12.43
N ALA A 3 34.60 -24.31 -11.59
CA ALA A 3 34.48 -24.16 -10.14
C ALA A 3 34.05 -22.73 -9.71
N ASN A 4 34.57 -21.70 -10.40
CA ASN A 4 34.22 -20.31 -10.10
C ASN A 4 32.78 -20.03 -10.51
N THR A 5 32.33 -20.51 -11.69
CA THR A 5 30.93 -20.34 -12.12
C THR A 5 29.94 -21.05 -11.21
N THR A 6 30.28 -22.22 -10.67
CA THR A 6 29.44 -22.90 -9.68
C THR A 6 29.37 -22.15 -8.35
N GLN A 7 30.49 -21.55 -7.92
CA GLN A 7 30.54 -20.78 -6.68
C GLN A 7 29.76 -19.46 -6.80
N ASP A 8 29.91 -18.75 -7.92
CA ASP A 8 29.14 -17.52 -8.22
C ASP A 8 27.63 -17.81 -8.32
N LEU A 9 27.25 -18.95 -8.90
CA LEU A 9 25.87 -19.41 -8.96
C LEU A 9 25.29 -19.66 -7.56
N GLN A 10 26.02 -20.37 -6.70
CA GLN A 10 25.58 -20.61 -5.32
C GLN A 10 25.47 -19.31 -4.50
N ALA A 11 26.41 -18.39 -4.67
CA ALA A 11 26.39 -17.10 -4.00
C ALA A 11 25.16 -16.26 -4.43
N THR A 12 24.91 -16.18 -5.74
CA THR A 12 23.76 -15.43 -6.29
C THR A 12 22.42 -16.08 -5.97
N GLU A 13 22.34 -17.41 -5.91
CA GLU A 13 21.14 -18.13 -5.44
C GLU A 13 20.86 -17.84 -3.96
N HIS A 14 21.90 -17.82 -3.11
CA HIS A 14 21.75 -17.48 -1.70
C HIS A 14 21.28 -16.03 -1.51
N GLU A 15 21.86 -15.08 -2.26
CA GLU A 15 21.43 -13.67 -2.26
C GLU A 15 19.96 -13.54 -2.71
N LEU A 16 19.54 -14.27 -3.74
CA LEU A 16 18.15 -14.30 -4.21
C LEU A 16 17.19 -14.77 -3.12
N VAL A 17 17.53 -15.83 -2.39
CA VAL A 17 16.70 -16.36 -1.30
C VAL A 17 16.60 -15.36 -0.15
N GLN A 18 17.70 -14.69 0.20
CA GLN A 18 17.69 -13.66 1.24
C GLN A 18 16.78 -12.47 0.88
N VAL A 19 16.90 -11.95 -0.35
CA VAL A 19 16.07 -10.82 -0.80
C VAL A 19 14.59 -11.23 -0.93
N GLN A 20 14.30 -12.45 -1.39
CA GLN A 20 12.93 -12.98 -1.40
C GLN A 20 12.34 -13.09 0.00
N GLY A 21 13.11 -13.57 0.97
CA GLY A 21 12.68 -13.65 2.37
C GLY A 21 12.40 -12.27 2.98
N GLN A 22 13.24 -11.27 2.68
CA GLN A 22 13.02 -9.89 3.10
C GLN A 22 11.76 -9.29 2.46
N ALA A 23 11.57 -9.48 1.15
CA ALA A 23 10.39 -9.01 0.43
C ALA A 23 9.10 -9.60 1.00
N GLN A 24 9.10 -10.91 1.30
CA GLN A 24 7.95 -11.60 1.89
C GLN A 24 7.63 -11.08 3.30
N ARG A 25 8.64 -10.82 4.13
CA ARG A 25 8.44 -10.22 5.47
C ARG A 25 7.82 -8.83 5.38
N VAL A 26 8.32 -7.98 4.48
CA VAL A 26 7.75 -6.65 4.24
C VAL A 26 6.32 -6.74 3.75
N GLN A 27 6.03 -7.69 2.85
CA GLN A 27 4.68 -7.90 2.33
C GLN A 27 3.69 -8.39 3.39
N VAL A 28 4.10 -9.32 4.26
CA VAL A 28 3.27 -9.78 5.40
C VAL A 28 3.02 -8.63 6.36
N ARG A 29 4.06 -7.88 6.74
CA ARG A 29 3.90 -6.72 7.63
C ARG A 29 2.98 -5.65 7.04
N ARG A 30 3.06 -5.42 5.72
CA ARG A 30 2.17 -4.49 5.01
C ARG A 30 0.71 -4.94 5.08
N GLN A 31 0.44 -6.23 4.90
CA GLN A 31 -0.90 -6.80 5.03
C GLN A 31 -1.44 -6.67 6.46
N GLU A 32 -0.62 -6.90 7.48
CA GLU A 32 -1.00 -6.68 8.88
C GLU A 32 -1.40 -5.22 9.13
N LEU A 33 -0.58 -4.26 8.66
CA LEU A 33 -0.88 -2.84 8.79
C LEU A 33 -2.15 -2.43 8.04
N ASP A 34 -2.36 -2.94 6.81
CA ASP A 34 -3.58 -2.67 6.03
C ASP A 34 -4.84 -3.12 6.80
N VAL A 35 -4.79 -4.33 7.42
CA VAL A 35 -5.90 -4.85 8.24
C VAL A 35 -6.14 -4.01 9.49
N ASP A 36 -5.08 -3.56 10.17
CA ASP A 36 -5.23 -2.74 11.38
C ASP A 36 -5.73 -1.32 11.06
N ILE A 37 -5.30 -0.73 9.93
CA ILE A 37 -5.84 0.53 9.43
C ILE A 37 -7.34 0.38 9.11
N GLU A 38 -7.75 -0.73 8.47
CA GLU A 38 -9.16 -0.98 8.14
C GLU A 38 -10.03 -1.11 9.40
N LYS A 39 -9.55 -1.78 10.45
CA LYS A 39 -10.25 -1.84 11.75
C LYS A 39 -10.40 -0.47 12.40
N LEU A 40 -9.35 0.35 12.37
CA LEU A 40 -9.41 1.72 12.89
C LEU A 40 -10.37 2.57 12.06
N ASP A 41 -10.40 2.41 10.73
CA ASP A 41 -11.35 3.10 9.86
C ASP A 41 -12.80 2.70 10.11
N ALA A 42 -13.07 1.42 10.36
CA ALA A 42 -14.40 0.97 10.78
C ALA A 42 -14.82 1.65 12.11
N SER A 43 -13.90 1.69 13.08
CA SER A 43 -14.13 2.34 14.38
C SER A 43 -14.34 3.85 14.24
N LEU A 44 -13.63 4.51 13.31
CA LEU A 44 -13.81 5.93 13.01
C LEU A 44 -15.15 6.20 12.31
N ARG A 45 -15.61 5.32 11.42
CA ARG A 45 -16.91 5.48 10.74
C ARG A 45 -18.07 5.37 11.72
N GLU A 46 -18.02 4.39 12.62
CA GLU A 46 -19.01 4.21 13.68
C GLU A 46 -19.08 5.45 14.57
N ALA A 47 -17.93 5.92 15.06
CA ALA A 47 -17.87 7.11 15.92
C ALA A 47 -18.19 8.44 15.20
N LYS A 48 -17.98 8.53 13.88
CA LYS A 48 -18.38 9.71 13.08
C LYS A 48 -19.87 9.76 12.79
N TYR A 49 -20.54 8.61 12.67
CA TYR A 49 -21.99 8.54 12.43
C TYR A 49 -22.77 9.18 13.60
N ASP A 50 -22.28 9.02 14.82
CA ASP A 50 -22.88 9.61 16.03
C ASP A 50 -22.54 11.10 16.23
N SER A 51 -21.48 11.59 15.58
CA SER A 51 -20.99 12.97 15.70
C SER A 51 -21.32 13.79 14.44
N THR A 52 -22.61 13.97 14.13
CA THR A 52 -23.02 15.02 13.19
C THR A 52 -22.85 16.39 13.87
N ARG A 53 -21.61 16.89 13.85
CA ARG A 53 -21.29 18.23 14.37
C ARG A 53 -22.03 19.28 13.56
N SER A 54 -22.71 20.20 14.25
CA SER A 54 -23.25 21.39 13.61
C SER A 54 -22.09 22.26 13.11
N LYS A 55 -22.23 22.87 11.93
CA LYS A 55 -21.22 23.80 11.36
C LYS A 55 -20.85 24.94 12.31
N ASP A 56 -21.77 25.33 13.19
CA ASP A 56 -21.57 26.36 14.21
C ASP A 56 -20.60 25.90 15.32
N GLU A 57 -20.62 24.61 15.67
CA GLU A 57 -19.72 24.02 16.66
C GLU A 57 -18.27 23.94 16.13
N GLU A 58 -18.10 23.64 14.85
CA GLU A 58 -16.78 23.65 14.20
C GLU A 58 -16.18 25.06 14.08
N GLY A 59 -17.03 26.09 13.96
CA GLY A 59 -16.60 27.48 14.02
C GLY A 59 -16.09 27.88 15.41
N LEU A 60 -16.83 27.49 16.46
CA LEU A 60 -16.46 27.76 17.85
C LEU A 60 -15.16 27.05 18.26
N VAL A 61 -15.00 25.77 17.91
CA VAL A 61 -13.77 25.00 18.21
C VAL A 61 -12.54 25.63 17.56
N ARG A 62 -12.65 26.10 16.31
CA ARG A 62 -11.55 26.81 15.64
C ARG A 62 -11.19 28.12 16.32
N ALA A 63 -12.18 28.89 16.77
CA ALA A 63 -11.90 30.13 17.51
C ALA A 63 -11.27 29.88 18.87
N ILE A 64 -11.64 28.80 19.56
CA ILE A 64 -11.02 28.43 20.84
C ILE A 64 -9.56 28.02 20.64
N ALA A 65 -9.24 27.27 19.59
CA ALA A 65 -7.85 26.96 19.25
C ALA A 65 -7.03 28.24 18.97
N SER A 66 -7.62 29.21 18.25
CA SER A 66 -6.99 30.52 18.06
C SER A 66 -6.80 31.27 19.39
N LEU A 67 -7.78 31.25 20.29
CA LEU A 67 -7.66 31.88 21.61
C LEU A 67 -6.53 31.26 22.44
N GLN A 68 -6.38 29.94 22.44
CA GLN A 68 -5.30 29.24 23.13
C GLN A 68 -3.90 29.60 22.59
N GLN A 69 -3.79 29.94 21.30
CA GLN A 69 -2.54 30.40 20.70
C GLN A 69 -2.20 31.84 21.04
N HIS A 70 -3.21 32.72 21.16
CA HIS A 70 -3.01 34.15 21.39
C HIS A 70 -2.93 34.52 22.88
N PHE A 71 -3.60 33.75 23.74
CA PHE A 71 -3.69 33.99 25.18
C PHE A 71 -3.25 32.74 25.95
N THR A 72 -2.12 32.82 26.65
CA THR A 72 -1.54 31.70 27.42
C THR A 72 -2.38 31.29 28.63
N GLY A 73 -3.28 32.16 29.11
CA GLY A 73 -4.14 31.90 30.26
C GLY A 73 -5.47 31.19 29.94
N VAL A 74 -5.60 30.61 28.74
CA VAL A 74 -6.79 29.85 28.32
C VAL A 74 -6.48 28.36 28.35
N HIS A 75 -7.10 27.62 29.27
CA HIS A 75 -6.90 26.17 29.37
C HIS A 75 -7.68 25.40 28.30
N GLY A 76 -8.89 25.85 27.97
CA GLY A 76 -9.77 25.18 27.00
C GLY A 76 -11.18 24.99 27.53
N ARG A 77 -12.02 24.21 26.85
CA ARG A 77 -13.39 23.92 27.31
C ARG A 77 -13.40 22.86 28.39
N LEU A 78 -14.39 22.90 29.27
CA LEU A 78 -14.55 21.91 30.32
C LEU A 78 -14.65 20.47 29.79
N VAL A 79 -15.38 20.25 28.68
CA VAL A 79 -15.48 18.92 28.02
C VAL A 79 -14.15 18.37 27.52
N ASP A 80 -13.17 19.22 27.20
CA ASP A 80 -11.87 18.79 26.70
C ASP A 80 -10.86 18.56 27.85
N LEU A 81 -11.15 19.10 29.05
CA LEU A 81 -10.26 19.12 30.22
C LEU A 81 -10.59 18.07 31.29
N CYS A 82 -11.76 17.44 31.23
CA CYS A 82 -12.16 16.40 32.19
C CYS A 82 -12.72 15.16 31.49
N ARG A 83 -12.92 14.07 32.22
CA ARG A 83 -13.48 12.83 31.66
C ARG A 83 -14.26 12.02 32.71
N PRO A 84 -15.46 11.50 32.41
CA PRO A 84 -16.11 10.53 33.28
C PRO A 84 -15.28 9.25 33.45
N VAL A 85 -15.17 8.73 34.67
CA VAL A 85 -14.38 7.52 35.00
C VAL A 85 -14.92 6.29 34.28
N SER A 86 -16.21 6.25 33.95
CA SER A 86 -16.84 5.13 33.24
C SER A 86 -17.96 5.60 32.31
N ARG A 87 -18.13 4.90 31.16
CA ARG A 87 -19.11 5.24 30.12
C ARG A 87 -20.55 5.30 30.62
N LYS A 88 -20.88 4.47 31.62
CA LYS A 88 -22.18 4.46 32.31
C LYS A 88 -22.56 5.81 32.93
N PHE A 89 -21.58 6.66 33.25
CA PHE A 89 -21.83 7.97 33.83
C PHE A 89 -21.83 9.12 32.82
N ASN A 90 -21.57 8.86 31.53
CA ASN A 90 -21.46 9.91 30.51
C ASN A 90 -22.71 10.79 30.48
N LEU A 91 -23.90 10.19 30.40
CA LEU A 91 -25.16 10.93 30.36
C LEU A 91 -25.42 11.71 31.65
N ALA A 92 -25.22 11.07 32.81
CA ALA A 92 -25.42 11.70 34.11
C ALA A 92 -24.48 12.90 34.33
N VAL A 93 -23.22 12.80 33.93
CA VAL A 93 -22.22 13.88 34.01
C VAL A 93 -22.58 15.02 33.05
N THR A 94 -22.92 14.70 31.79
CA THR A 94 -23.32 15.71 30.79
C THR A 94 -24.53 16.50 31.26
N VAL A 95 -25.54 15.83 31.80
CA VAL A 95 -26.76 16.47 32.31
C VAL A 95 -26.48 17.25 33.61
N ALA A 96 -25.60 16.75 34.47
CA ALA A 96 -25.24 17.43 35.72
C ALA A 96 -24.54 18.78 35.48
N ALA A 97 -23.58 18.81 34.56
CA ALA A 97 -22.82 20.00 34.17
C ALA A 97 -23.58 20.90 33.17
N GLY A 98 -24.48 20.34 32.36
CA GLY A 98 -25.41 21.09 31.52
C GLY A 98 -24.72 22.09 30.58
N LYS A 99 -25.02 23.38 30.73
CA LYS A 99 -24.45 24.46 29.89
C LYS A 99 -22.97 24.72 30.18
N ASP A 100 -22.50 24.42 31.38
CA ASP A 100 -21.12 24.66 31.79
C ASP A 100 -20.15 23.65 31.15
N MET A 101 -20.66 22.60 30.49
CA MET A 101 -19.85 21.67 29.69
C MET A 101 -19.07 22.35 28.57
N ASP A 102 -19.69 23.33 27.90
CA ASP A 102 -19.09 24.08 26.79
C ASP A 102 -18.39 25.37 27.28
N ALA A 103 -18.32 25.59 28.59
CA ALA A 103 -17.67 26.76 29.15
C ALA A 103 -16.13 26.66 29.06
N ILE A 104 -15.49 27.79 28.75
CA ILE A 104 -14.05 27.92 28.56
C ILE A 104 -13.40 28.29 29.91
N VAL A 105 -12.48 27.46 30.38
CA VAL A 105 -11.74 27.68 31.62
C VAL A 105 -10.54 28.58 31.36
N VAL A 106 -10.39 29.63 32.17
CA VAL A 106 -9.32 30.63 32.06
C VAL A 106 -8.72 30.93 33.43
N ASP A 107 -7.47 31.37 33.46
CA ASP A 107 -6.75 31.66 34.71
C ASP A 107 -7.39 32.81 35.50
N THR A 108 -7.61 33.95 34.83
CA THR A 108 -8.00 35.21 35.47
C THR A 108 -9.23 35.86 34.84
N LYS A 109 -9.87 36.78 35.57
CA LYS A 109 -10.94 37.64 34.99
C LYS A 109 -10.44 38.47 33.81
N GLN A 110 -9.20 38.97 33.87
CA GLN A 110 -8.65 39.84 32.83
C GLN A 110 -8.54 39.10 31.50
N THR A 111 -7.99 37.89 31.53
CA THR A 111 -7.92 37.01 30.34
C THR A 111 -9.30 36.68 29.80
N ALA A 112 -10.31 36.51 30.66
CA ALA A 112 -11.70 36.30 30.24
C ALA A 112 -12.23 37.50 29.43
N PHE A 113 -12.03 38.73 29.91
CA PHE A 113 -12.48 39.94 29.21
C PHE A 113 -11.81 40.12 27.85
N GLU A 114 -10.52 39.83 27.75
CA GLU A 114 -9.77 39.88 26.49
C GLU A 114 -10.29 38.84 25.49
N CYS A 115 -10.54 37.61 25.94
CA CYS A 115 -11.12 36.56 25.10
C CYS A 115 -12.53 36.91 24.61
N ILE A 116 -13.37 37.52 25.47
CA ILE A 116 -14.71 38.00 25.08
C ILE A 116 -14.61 39.07 24.00
N LYS A 117 -13.66 40.02 24.14
CA LYS A 117 -13.42 41.06 23.14
C LYS A 117 -12.99 40.45 21.80
N TYR A 118 -12.08 39.49 21.83
CA TYR A 118 -11.62 38.77 20.64
C TYR A 118 -12.77 38.02 19.94
N LEU A 119 -13.59 37.26 20.67
CA LEU A 119 -14.73 36.54 20.09
C LEU A 119 -15.75 37.49 19.45
N ARG A 120 -15.96 38.68 20.04
CA ARG A 120 -16.85 39.70 19.50
C ARG A 120 -16.32 40.31 18.20
N GLU A 121 -15.02 40.57 18.12
CA GLU A 121 -14.34 41.09 16.92
C GLU A 121 -14.40 40.07 15.77
N GLN A 122 -14.19 38.78 16.08
CA GLN A 122 -14.21 37.69 15.10
C GLN A 122 -15.62 37.16 14.78
N ARG A 123 -16.67 37.66 15.45
CA ARG A 123 -18.09 37.27 15.27
C ARG A 123 -18.34 35.76 15.39
N VAL A 124 -17.65 35.08 16.31
CA VAL A 124 -17.67 33.60 16.42
C VAL A 124 -18.77 33.08 17.37
N GLY A 125 -19.76 33.92 17.70
CA GLY A 125 -20.89 33.54 18.56
C GLY A 125 -20.67 33.82 20.05
N THR A 126 -21.45 33.15 20.91
CA THR A 126 -21.46 33.37 22.37
C THR A 126 -20.83 32.20 23.10
N ALA A 127 -19.89 32.48 24.02
CA ALA A 127 -19.25 31.50 24.88
C ALA A 127 -19.30 31.94 26.35
N THR A 128 -19.33 30.98 27.27
CA THR A 128 -19.24 31.22 28.72
C THR A 128 -17.80 31.00 29.18
N PHE A 129 -17.28 31.88 30.03
CA PHE A 129 -15.91 31.79 30.55
C PHE A 129 -15.93 31.56 32.07
N LEU A 130 -15.11 30.62 32.55
CA LEU A 130 -14.96 30.28 33.96
C LEU A 130 -13.55 30.70 34.45
N PRO A 131 -13.43 31.91 35.05
CA PRO A 131 -12.15 32.37 35.59
C PRO A 131 -11.83 31.70 36.93
N LEU A 132 -10.70 30.97 36.99
CA LEU A 132 -10.28 30.18 38.15
C LEU A 132 -9.98 31.04 39.39
N ASP A 133 -9.53 32.28 39.19
CA ASP A 133 -9.21 33.24 40.27
C ASP A 133 -10.42 33.60 41.16
N SER A 134 -11.63 33.54 40.62
CA SER A 134 -12.83 34.15 41.22
C SER A 134 -14.06 33.27 41.21
N LEU A 135 -13.89 32.04 40.74
CA LEU A 135 -14.91 31.02 40.76
C LEU A 135 -15.28 30.68 42.21
N GLN A 136 -16.56 30.85 42.53
CA GLN A 136 -17.13 30.45 43.82
C GLN A 136 -17.57 29.00 43.76
N THR A 137 -16.81 28.11 44.37
CA THR A 137 -17.16 26.68 44.49
C THR A 137 -17.94 26.42 45.79
N PRO A 138 -18.73 25.34 45.85
CA PRO A 138 -19.37 24.91 47.10
C PRO A 138 -18.33 24.71 48.21
N SER A 139 -18.69 25.01 49.47
CA SER A 139 -17.75 24.86 50.58
C SER A 139 -17.33 23.39 50.75
N PRO A 140 -16.04 23.11 51.00
CA PRO A 140 -15.52 21.75 51.13
C PRO A 140 -16.26 20.95 52.22
N ASP A 141 -16.59 21.59 53.35
CA ASP A 141 -17.38 20.99 54.44
C ASP A 141 -18.76 20.51 54.00
N SER A 142 -19.41 21.23 53.08
CA SER A 142 -20.74 20.84 52.57
C SER A 142 -20.65 19.63 51.63
N THR A 143 -19.59 19.56 50.83
CA THR A 143 -19.31 18.48 49.89
C THR A 143 -18.89 17.21 50.63
N GLU A 144 -18.06 17.34 51.66
CA GLU A 144 -17.58 16.21 52.46
C GLU A 144 -18.70 15.61 53.34
N ARG A 145 -19.57 16.43 53.92
CA ARG A 145 -20.79 15.96 54.60
C ARG A 145 -21.71 15.18 53.67
N LEU A 146 -21.86 15.65 52.43
CA LEU A 146 -22.66 14.97 51.42
C LEU A 146 -22.00 13.65 50.99
N ARG A 147 -20.67 13.65 50.79
CA ARG A 147 -19.88 12.45 50.50
C ARG A 147 -20.02 11.40 51.59
N ALA A 148 -19.95 11.79 52.86
CA ALA A 148 -20.13 10.88 54.00
C ALA A 148 -21.57 10.34 54.15
N HIS A 149 -22.59 11.09 53.69
CA HIS A 149 -23.97 10.65 53.67
C HIS A 149 -24.24 9.66 52.52
N VAL A 150 -23.66 9.94 51.35
CA VAL A 150 -23.81 9.15 50.12
C VAL A 150 -22.99 7.86 50.14
N ALA A 151 -21.77 7.88 50.70
CA ALA A 151 -20.86 6.72 50.74
C ALA A 151 -21.39 5.52 51.55
N LYS A 152 -22.48 5.70 52.32
CA LYS A 152 -23.13 4.62 53.09
C LYS A 152 -23.98 3.68 52.22
N ASP A 153 -24.35 4.11 51.01
CA ASP A 153 -25.22 3.36 50.13
C ASP A 153 -24.65 3.40 48.70
N GLY A 154 -24.30 2.23 48.16
CA GLY A 154 -23.60 2.09 46.88
C GLY A 154 -24.40 2.54 45.66
N ARG A 155 -25.69 2.87 45.84
CA ARG A 155 -26.59 3.37 44.80
C ARG A 155 -26.40 4.85 44.46
N TYR A 156 -25.56 5.55 45.23
CA TYR A 156 -25.31 6.97 45.09
C TYR A 156 -23.82 7.26 44.92
N SER A 157 -23.48 8.24 44.09
CA SER A 157 -22.10 8.70 43.91
C SER A 157 -22.06 10.19 43.66
N LEU A 158 -21.11 10.91 44.25
CA LEU A 158 -20.95 12.33 43.98
C LEU A 158 -20.43 12.52 42.55
N VAL A 159 -21.08 13.35 41.74
CA VAL A 159 -20.67 13.54 40.33
C VAL A 159 -19.22 14.03 40.23
N ALA A 160 -18.77 14.89 41.16
CA ALA A 160 -17.40 15.38 41.21
C ALA A 160 -16.34 14.27 41.41
N ASP A 161 -16.70 13.17 42.08
CA ASP A 161 -15.79 12.02 42.32
C ASP A 161 -15.79 11.04 41.13
N VAL A 162 -16.79 11.14 40.24
CA VAL A 162 -16.96 10.30 39.05
C VAL A 162 -16.28 10.94 37.82
N ILE A 163 -15.72 12.14 37.96
CA ILE A 163 -15.01 12.87 36.91
C ILE A 163 -13.51 12.87 37.22
N ALA A 164 -12.71 12.33 36.31
CA ALA A 164 -11.26 12.48 36.30
C ALA A 164 -10.89 13.84 35.66
N CYS A 165 -10.11 14.65 36.37
CA CYS A 165 -9.62 15.94 35.88
C CYS A 165 -8.27 16.25 36.53
N ASP A 166 -7.53 17.20 35.93
CA ASP A 166 -6.29 17.74 36.49
C ASP A 166 -6.60 18.71 37.66
N ASP A 167 -5.69 18.79 38.63
CA ASP A 167 -5.86 19.59 39.85
C ASP A 167 -6.05 21.08 39.54
N ALA A 168 -5.41 21.56 38.46
CA ALA A 168 -5.53 22.94 37.99
C ALA A 168 -6.97 23.31 37.58
N VAL A 169 -7.74 22.35 37.04
CA VAL A 169 -9.10 22.56 36.51
C VAL A 169 -10.17 22.08 37.51
N HIS A 170 -9.77 21.44 38.60
CA HIS A 170 -10.67 20.84 39.58
C HIS A 170 -11.71 21.84 40.13
N ARG A 171 -11.31 23.11 40.36
CA ARG A 171 -12.25 24.17 40.78
C ARG A 171 -13.34 24.44 39.75
N ALA A 172 -13.02 24.42 38.45
CA ALA A 172 -14.00 24.61 37.38
C ALA A 172 -15.00 23.44 37.34
N VAL A 173 -14.52 22.21 37.52
CA VAL A 173 -15.38 21.01 37.59
C VAL A 173 -16.32 21.08 38.80
N GLN A 174 -15.80 21.46 39.98
CA GLN A 174 -16.61 21.62 41.20
C GLN A 174 -17.70 22.68 41.05
N TYR A 175 -17.44 23.77 40.32
CA TYR A 175 -18.45 24.79 40.04
C TYR A 175 -19.54 24.27 39.08
N ALA A 176 -19.13 23.71 37.94
CA ALA A 176 -20.04 23.25 36.89
C ALA A 176 -21.00 22.16 37.40
N VAL A 177 -20.48 21.25 38.23
CA VAL A 177 -21.24 20.12 38.76
C VAL A 177 -21.92 20.47 40.09
N GLY A 178 -21.29 21.29 40.93
CA GLY A 178 -21.76 21.61 42.27
C GLY A 178 -21.91 20.38 43.18
N ASN A 179 -22.75 20.51 44.22
CA ASN A 179 -23.12 19.40 45.11
C ASN A 179 -24.23 18.54 44.48
N THR A 180 -23.93 17.92 43.33
CA THR A 180 -24.84 17.04 42.60
C THR A 180 -24.47 15.58 42.81
N VAL A 181 -25.47 14.73 43.05
CA VAL A 181 -25.31 13.29 43.28
C VAL A 181 -25.89 12.51 42.11
N VAL A 182 -25.14 11.53 41.61
CA VAL A 182 -25.63 10.51 40.68
C VAL A 182 -26.36 9.44 41.47
N ALA A 183 -27.56 9.07 41.05
CA ALA A 183 -28.32 7.92 41.52
C ALA A 183 -28.50 6.91 40.38
N GLU A 184 -28.59 5.62 40.70
CA GLU A 184 -28.85 4.59 39.69
C GLU A 184 -30.24 4.77 39.04
N ASP A 185 -31.28 4.87 39.87
CA ASP A 185 -32.68 4.93 39.46
C ASP A 185 -33.40 6.20 39.91
N LEU A 186 -34.53 6.49 39.26
CA LEU A 186 -35.40 7.62 39.61
C LEU A 186 -35.97 7.49 41.04
N ASP A 187 -36.32 6.28 41.47
CA ASP A 187 -36.81 6.03 42.82
C ASP A 187 -35.72 6.30 43.86
N ALA A 188 -34.48 5.91 43.58
CA ALA A 188 -33.33 6.21 44.43
C ALA A 188 -33.06 7.72 44.48
N ALA A 189 -33.12 8.43 43.34
CA ALA A 189 -33.00 9.88 43.29
C ALA A 189 -34.11 10.59 44.09
N ARG A 190 -35.35 10.09 44.02
CA ARG A 190 -36.49 10.60 44.78
C ARG A 190 -36.30 10.43 46.28
N GLU A 191 -35.86 9.25 46.71
CA GLU A 191 -35.56 8.95 48.12
C GLU A 191 -34.49 9.90 48.69
N LEU A 192 -33.44 10.17 47.91
CA LEU A 192 -32.37 11.09 48.30
C LEU A 192 -32.83 12.55 48.39
N CYS A 193 -33.63 13.03 47.43
CA CYS A 193 -34.05 14.44 47.36
C CYS A 193 -35.22 14.78 48.28
N PHE A 194 -36.16 13.85 48.49
CA PHE A 194 -37.41 14.10 49.23
C PHE A 194 -37.54 13.31 50.55
N GLY A 195 -36.61 12.39 50.83
CA GLY A 195 -36.71 11.44 51.95
C GLY A 195 -37.73 10.33 51.68
N SER A 196 -37.64 9.22 52.45
CA SER A 196 -38.60 8.12 52.35
C SER A 196 -40.03 8.63 52.56
N SER A 197 -40.89 8.42 51.57
CA SER A 197 -42.31 8.84 51.57
C SER A 197 -43.18 8.13 52.61
N SER A 198 -42.60 7.23 53.43
CA SER A 198 -43.32 6.47 54.46
C SER A 198 -43.68 7.28 55.72
N SER A 199 -43.12 8.48 55.94
CA SER A 199 -43.43 9.28 57.16
C SER A 199 -44.62 10.24 57.03
N ARG A 200 -45.32 10.27 55.90
CA ARG A 200 -46.52 11.13 55.70
C ARG A 200 -47.83 10.44 56.08
N ARG A 201 -47.85 9.66 57.16
CA ARG A 201 -49.11 9.21 57.77
C ARG A 201 -49.02 9.26 59.29
N GLY A 202 -49.29 10.45 59.82
CA GLY A 202 -49.64 10.67 61.23
C GLY A 202 -48.44 10.85 62.16
N GLY A 203 -48.41 12.00 62.84
CA GLY A 203 -47.59 12.19 64.03
C GLY A 203 -46.46 13.19 63.85
N ARG A 204 -46.49 14.23 64.68
CA ARG A 204 -45.39 15.16 64.94
C ARG A 204 -44.10 14.36 65.18
N SER A 205 -43.19 14.35 64.22
CA SER A 205 -41.79 14.04 64.48
C SER A 205 -41.06 15.37 64.59
N GLU A 206 -40.94 15.85 65.82
CA GLU A 206 -39.93 16.84 66.21
C GLU A 206 -38.54 16.30 65.81
N GLY A 207 -37.73 17.13 65.17
CA GLY A 207 -36.29 16.91 65.11
C GLY A 207 -35.66 16.50 63.78
N ASN A 208 -36.25 16.77 62.61
CA ASN A 208 -35.46 16.80 61.37
C ASN A 208 -35.35 18.24 60.87
N SER A 209 -34.21 18.86 61.18
CA SER A 209 -33.78 20.17 60.68
C SER A 209 -33.87 20.23 59.14
N PRO A 210 -33.89 21.43 58.51
CA PRO A 210 -33.93 21.56 57.05
C PRO A 210 -32.60 21.09 56.44
N GLN A 211 -32.40 19.78 56.41
CA GLN A 211 -31.14 19.14 56.11
C GLN A 211 -30.99 19.09 54.58
N SER A 212 -30.38 20.16 54.07
CA SER A 212 -29.80 20.37 52.74
C SER A 212 -30.45 19.55 51.60
N ARG A 213 -31.45 20.13 50.94
CA ARG A 213 -31.95 19.60 49.65
C ARG A 213 -30.79 19.48 48.65
N VAL A 214 -30.55 18.28 48.15
CA VAL A 214 -29.45 17.96 47.22
C VAL A 214 -29.99 17.90 45.79
N LYS A 215 -29.16 18.27 44.81
CA LYS A 215 -29.48 18.05 43.39
C LYS A 215 -29.12 16.61 43.05
N ALA A 216 -30.05 15.83 42.52
CA ALA A 216 -29.79 14.45 42.09
C ALA A 216 -29.96 14.31 40.58
N VAL A 217 -29.12 13.49 39.95
CA VAL A 217 -29.20 13.13 38.54
C VAL A 217 -29.17 11.61 38.44
N THR A 218 -30.03 11.04 37.61
CA THR A 218 -30.07 9.58 37.38
C THR A 218 -29.13 9.16 36.26
N LEU A 219 -28.76 7.88 36.19
CA LEU A 219 -28.02 7.35 35.04
C LEU A 219 -28.79 7.52 33.72
N GLY A 220 -30.13 7.53 33.78
CA GLY A 220 -31.02 7.78 32.64
C GLY A 220 -31.23 9.25 32.29
N GLY A 221 -30.49 10.19 32.90
CA GLY A 221 -30.53 11.62 32.53
C GLY A 221 -31.67 12.44 33.14
N ALA A 222 -32.49 11.88 34.03
CA ALA A 222 -33.46 12.67 34.79
C ALA A 222 -32.79 13.46 35.93
N VAL A 223 -33.20 14.71 36.14
CA VAL A 223 -32.66 15.66 37.12
C VAL A 223 -33.73 16.07 38.13
N ILE A 224 -33.38 16.05 39.41
CA ILE A 224 -34.15 16.66 40.49
C ILE A 224 -33.31 17.79 41.08
N SER A 225 -33.78 19.03 40.93
CA SER A 225 -33.08 20.21 41.44
C SER A 225 -33.29 20.37 42.96
N LYS A 226 -32.40 21.13 43.61
CA LYS A 226 -32.55 21.52 45.03
C LYS A 226 -33.85 22.27 45.32
N ALA A 227 -34.39 22.95 44.30
CA ALA A 227 -35.67 23.66 44.36
C ALA A 227 -36.89 22.72 44.32
N GLY A 228 -36.70 21.43 44.02
CA GLY A 228 -37.77 20.45 43.86
C GLY A 228 -38.36 20.37 42.44
N THR A 229 -37.78 21.10 41.48
CA THR A 229 -38.13 20.94 40.06
C THR A 229 -37.56 19.63 39.52
N MET A 230 -38.33 18.94 38.68
CA MET A 230 -37.95 17.67 38.07
C MET A 230 -37.94 17.82 36.55
N THR A 231 -36.84 17.41 35.92
CA THR A 231 -36.65 17.42 34.47
C THR A 231 -36.32 16.00 34.04
N GLY A 232 -37.03 15.48 33.04
CA GLY A 232 -36.84 14.11 32.56
C GLY A 232 -37.11 14.01 31.06
N GLY A 233 -36.52 12.98 30.46
CA GLY A 233 -36.48 12.78 29.01
C GLY A 233 -35.10 13.17 28.46
N VAL A 234 -34.41 12.21 27.83
CA VAL A 234 -33.13 12.48 27.17
C VAL A 234 -33.43 13.26 25.90
N THR A 235 -33.01 14.53 25.87
CA THR A 235 -33.11 15.32 24.64
C THR A 235 -32.06 14.84 23.64
N ARG A 236 -32.37 14.93 22.34
CA ARG A 236 -31.44 14.58 21.25
C ARG A 236 -30.12 15.37 21.30
N ASP A 237 -30.14 16.54 21.97
CA ASP A 237 -28.98 17.40 22.24
C ASP A 237 -28.16 16.94 23.45
N GLU A 238 -28.78 16.36 24.48
CA GLU A 238 -28.05 15.76 25.62
C GLU A 238 -27.42 14.42 25.25
N ASP A 239 -28.11 13.62 24.42
CA ASP A 239 -27.60 12.36 23.89
C ASP A 239 -26.36 12.59 23.02
N SER A 240 -26.43 13.54 22.07
CA SER A 240 -25.29 13.93 21.22
C SER A 240 -24.12 14.52 22.03
N LYS A 241 -24.40 15.33 23.07
CA LYS A 241 -23.38 15.84 23.99
C LYS A 241 -22.73 14.75 24.83
N SER A 242 -23.47 13.70 25.20
CA SER A 242 -22.89 12.53 25.89
C SER A 242 -21.94 11.73 24.99
N GLY A 243 -22.20 11.71 23.67
CA GLY A 243 -21.31 11.15 22.65
C GLY A 243 -20.01 11.95 22.46
N ARG A 244 -19.94 13.23 22.87
CA ARG A 244 -18.70 14.03 22.80
C ARG A 244 -17.57 13.46 23.66
N TRP A 245 -17.90 12.75 24.74
CA TRP A 245 -16.89 12.05 25.55
C TRP A 245 -16.16 10.95 24.77
N ASP A 246 -16.80 10.38 23.75
CA ASP A 246 -16.19 9.40 22.85
C ASP A 246 -15.35 10.06 21.73
N ALA A 247 -15.56 11.36 21.45
CA ALA A 247 -14.78 12.11 20.46
C ALA A 247 -13.30 12.31 20.85
N GLN A 248 -12.96 12.30 22.14
CA GLN A 248 -11.54 12.31 22.55
C GLN A 248 -10.88 10.95 22.29
N ASN A 249 -11.64 9.85 22.37
CA ASN A 249 -11.15 8.54 21.94
C ASN A 249 -11.00 8.52 20.40
N LEU A 250 -11.88 9.22 19.66
CA LEU A 250 -11.73 9.40 18.21
C LEU A 250 -10.39 10.05 17.85
N HIS A 251 -9.94 11.08 18.57
CA HIS A 251 -8.64 11.72 18.31
C HIS A 251 -7.47 10.73 18.52
N LYS A 252 -7.53 9.90 19.56
CA LYS A 252 -6.52 8.85 19.80
C LYS A 252 -6.50 7.80 18.69
N ILE A 253 -7.68 7.40 18.22
CA ILE A 253 -7.83 6.45 17.10
C ILE A 253 -7.29 7.09 15.80
N GLN A 254 -7.53 8.38 15.57
CA GLN A 254 -6.98 9.12 14.43
C GLN A 254 -5.45 9.23 14.49
N GLU A 255 -4.88 9.51 15.66
CA GLU A 255 -3.44 9.57 15.86
C GLU A 255 -2.78 8.19 15.66
N GLN A 256 -3.37 7.13 16.20
CA GLN A 256 -2.94 5.76 15.95
C GLN A 256 -3.01 5.39 14.46
N LYS A 257 -4.08 5.78 13.78
CA LYS A 257 -4.21 5.58 12.33
C LYS A 257 -3.08 6.30 11.58
N ALA A 258 -2.82 7.57 11.88
CA ALA A 258 -1.76 8.33 11.24
C ALA A 258 -0.36 7.72 11.46
N GLN A 259 -0.12 7.15 12.66
CA GLN A 259 1.12 6.43 12.95
C GLN A 259 1.27 5.16 12.10
N LEU A 260 0.21 4.35 11.98
CA LEU A 260 0.23 3.14 11.15
C LEU A 260 0.34 3.44 9.65
N GLU A 261 -0.33 4.51 9.18
CA GLU A 261 -0.20 4.99 7.80
C GLU A 261 1.23 5.47 7.50
N ALA A 262 1.88 6.16 8.44
CA ALA A 262 3.28 6.55 8.32
C ALA A 262 4.23 5.34 8.33
N GLU A 263 3.97 4.32 9.16
CA GLU A 263 4.74 3.06 9.15
C GLU A 263 4.61 2.34 7.79
N ARG A 264 3.39 2.27 7.25
CA ARG A 264 3.11 1.69 5.93
C ARG A 264 3.84 2.43 4.81
N GLU A 265 3.80 3.77 4.81
CA GLU A 265 4.51 4.58 3.83
C GLU A 265 6.04 4.43 3.94
N ALA A 266 6.56 4.29 5.17
CA ALA A 266 7.97 4.00 5.39
C ALA A 266 8.39 2.63 4.83
N LEU A 267 7.54 1.61 4.91
CA LEU A 267 7.77 0.29 4.30
C LEU A 267 7.70 0.34 2.76
N ASP A 268 6.76 1.10 2.20
CA ASP A 268 6.63 1.26 0.74
C ASP A 268 7.81 2.05 0.16
N THR A 269 8.30 3.08 0.86
CA THR A 269 9.43 3.93 0.43
C THR A 269 10.81 3.42 0.84
N GLY A 270 10.90 2.35 1.65
CA GLY A 270 12.17 1.74 2.06
C GLY A 270 12.97 2.56 3.09
N GLY A 271 12.27 3.28 3.97
CA GLY A 271 12.85 4.04 5.09
C GLY A 271 13.69 5.26 4.67
N ALA A 272 13.77 6.26 5.56
CA ALA A 272 14.55 7.49 5.34
C ALA A 272 16.06 7.24 5.11
N SER A 273 16.60 6.12 5.62
CA SER A 273 18.02 5.78 5.52
C SER A 273 18.48 5.45 4.09
N ASN A 274 17.58 5.08 3.17
CA ASN A 274 17.96 4.63 1.83
C ASN A 274 17.82 5.71 0.74
N ARG A 275 17.29 6.89 1.06
CA ARG A 275 17.15 8.01 0.10
C ARG A 275 18.49 8.62 -0.31
N ARG A 276 19.55 8.40 0.48
CA ARG A 276 20.87 9.03 0.26
C ARG A 276 21.75 8.30 -0.76
N SER A 277 21.43 7.07 -1.14
CA SER A 277 22.23 6.27 -2.08
C SER A 277 21.75 6.30 -3.53
N GLY A 278 20.70 7.05 -3.88
CA GLY A 278 20.26 7.24 -5.27
C GLY A 278 19.76 5.97 -5.99
N VAL A 279 19.74 4.82 -5.30
CA VAL A 279 19.22 3.56 -5.81
C VAL A 279 17.90 3.28 -5.09
N GLY A 280 16.77 3.49 -5.78
CA GLY A 280 15.41 3.20 -5.30
C GLY A 280 15.12 1.70 -5.10
N ALA A 281 16.00 0.97 -4.41
CA ALA A 281 15.96 -0.48 -4.29
C ALA A 281 15.54 -1.01 -2.90
N GLY A 282 15.10 -0.14 -1.98
CA GLY A 282 14.80 -0.52 -0.59
C GLY A 282 13.32 -0.75 -0.24
N GLY A 283 12.39 -0.39 -1.14
CA GLY A 283 10.96 -0.61 -0.93
C GLY A 283 10.47 -1.92 -1.54
N SER A 284 9.20 -2.26 -1.33
CA SER A 284 8.53 -3.41 -1.97
C SER A 284 8.78 -3.50 -3.49
N LEU A 285 8.71 -2.36 -4.20
CA LEU A 285 9.04 -2.26 -5.63
C LEU A 285 10.53 -2.52 -5.94
N GLY A 286 11.41 -2.07 -5.05
CA GLY A 286 12.86 -2.25 -5.18
C GLY A 286 13.28 -3.71 -5.02
N HIS A 287 12.67 -4.41 -4.06
CA HIS A 287 12.88 -5.84 -3.89
C HIS A 287 12.40 -6.64 -5.10
N ALA A 288 11.25 -6.28 -5.71
CA ALA A 288 10.74 -6.96 -6.90
C ALA A 288 11.72 -6.84 -8.09
N SER A 289 12.20 -5.64 -8.37
CA SER A 289 13.20 -5.39 -9.43
C SER A 289 14.52 -6.14 -9.16
N LYS A 290 14.98 -6.12 -7.90
CA LYS A 290 16.20 -6.83 -7.51
C LYS A 290 16.07 -8.35 -7.64
N ILE A 291 14.91 -8.90 -7.28
CA ILE A 291 14.59 -10.32 -7.44
C ILE A 291 14.62 -10.72 -8.92
N GLU A 292 14.08 -9.90 -9.81
CA GLU A 292 14.11 -10.16 -11.25
C GLU A 292 15.53 -10.10 -11.82
N GLU A 293 16.33 -9.11 -11.43
CA GLU A 293 17.74 -8.99 -11.81
C GLU A 293 18.54 -10.23 -11.36
N LEU A 294 18.37 -10.65 -10.10
CA LEU A 294 19.03 -11.84 -9.55
C LEU A 294 18.54 -13.12 -10.22
N ARG A 295 17.24 -13.26 -10.52
CA ARG A 295 16.71 -14.41 -11.28
C ARG A 295 17.33 -14.51 -12.67
N ASN A 296 17.47 -13.40 -13.37
CA ASN A 296 18.11 -13.37 -14.68
C ASN A 296 19.60 -13.75 -14.59
N LYS A 297 20.32 -13.24 -13.58
CA LYS A 297 21.72 -13.63 -13.32
C LYS A 297 21.85 -15.12 -13.02
N VAL A 298 21.00 -15.67 -12.14
CA VAL A 298 20.98 -17.10 -11.82
C VAL A 298 20.67 -17.94 -13.07
N GLY A 299 19.71 -17.53 -13.89
CA GLY A 299 19.38 -18.21 -15.15
C GLY A 299 20.58 -18.25 -16.11
N ASN A 300 21.27 -17.12 -16.30
CA ASN A 300 22.45 -17.03 -17.15
C ASN A 300 23.61 -17.89 -16.62
N LEU A 301 23.87 -17.84 -15.31
CA LEU A 301 24.91 -18.64 -14.67
C LEU A 301 24.59 -20.14 -14.74
N ARG A 302 23.32 -20.54 -14.55
CA ARG A 302 22.88 -21.94 -14.70
C ARG A 302 23.11 -22.45 -16.11
N ASN A 303 22.73 -21.68 -17.12
CA ASN A 303 22.95 -22.05 -18.51
C ASN A 303 24.45 -22.19 -18.83
N LYS A 304 25.28 -21.27 -18.32
CA LYS A 304 26.73 -21.31 -18.49
C LYS A 304 27.37 -22.50 -17.79
N ASP A 305 26.94 -22.82 -16.58
CA ASP A 305 27.40 -23.98 -15.81
C ASP A 305 27.02 -25.29 -16.53
N GLN A 306 25.76 -25.41 -16.98
CA GLN A 306 25.28 -26.59 -17.70
C GLN A 306 26.01 -26.80 -19.02
N TYR A 307 26.24 -25.74 -19.80
CA TYR A 307 27.03 -25.80 -21.03
C TYR A 307 28.45 -26.25 -20.74
N SER A 308 29.10 -25.65 -19.74
CA SER A 308 30.48 -25.94 -19.39
C SER A 308 30.66 -27.36 -18.85
N LYS A 309 29.66 -27.89 -18.11
CA LYS A 309 29.64 -29.29 -17.66
C LYS A 309 29.49 -30.27 -18.82
N SER A 310 28.58 -29.98 -19.74
CA SER A 310 28.35 -30.82 -20.93
C SER A 310 29.58 -30.86 -21.84
N ASP A 311 30.23 -29.71 -22.05
CA ASP A 311 31.45 -29.60 -22.83
C ASP A 311 32.63 -30.33 -22.16
N LEU A 312 32.73 -30.26 -20.82
CA LEU A 312 33.72 -30.99 -20.05
C LEU A 312 33.51 -32.52 -20.12
N GLU A 313 32.27 -33.00 -20.12
CA GLU A 313 31.99 -34.43 -20.32
C GLU A 313 32.32 -34.89 -21.74
N PHE A 314 31.96 -34.09 -22.75
CA PHE A 314 32.26 -34.40 -24.15
C PHE A 314 33.77 -34.45 -24.39
N THR A 315 34.51 -33.45 -23.93
CA THR A 315 35.98 -33.38 -24.05
C THR A 315 36.68 -34.50 -23.29
N LYS A 316 36.18 -34.89 -22.11
CA LYS A 316 36.69 -36.07 -21.38
C LYS A 316 36.51 -37.36 -22.18
N LYS A 317 35.33 -37.61 -22.75
CA LYS A 317 35.09 -38.79 -23.60
C LYS A 317 36.01 -38.80 -24.82
N GLN A 318 36.15 -37.66 -25.50
CA GLN A 318 37.08 -37.53 -26.62
C GLN A 318 38.53 -37.79 -26.22
N LEU A 319 38.95 -37.30 -25.04
CA LEU A 319 40.28 -37.58 -24.50
C LEU A 319 40.46 -39.08 -24.26
N GLU A 320 39.50 -39.76 -23.65
CA GLU A 320 39.54 -41.21 -23.43
C GLU A 320 39.65 -41.98 -24.76
N GLU A 321 38.81 -41.68 -25.74
CA GLU A 321 38.88 -42.28 -27.09
C GLU A 321 40.26 -42.08 -27.73
N LYS A 322 40.79 -40.85 -27.69
CA LYS A 322 42.11 -40.52 -28.26
C LYS A 322 43.24 -41.22 -27.51
N THR A 323 43.18 -41.34 -26.19
CA THR A 323 44.20 -42.03 -25.40
C THR A 323 44.23 -43.54 -25.71
N VAL A 324 43.07 -44.16 -25.92
CA VAL A 324 42.99 -45.57 -26.37
C VAL A 324 43.58 -45.72 -27.77
N LEU A 325 43.23 -44.80 -28.68
CA LEU A 325 43.76 -44.81 -30.04
C LEU A 325 45.29 -44.65 -30.03
N LEU A 326 45.81 -43.71 -29.24
CA LEU A 326 47.23 -43.41 -29.13
C LEU A 326 48.02 -44.64 -28.63
N LYS A 327 47.53 -45.32 -27.59
CA LYS A 327 48.11 -46.60 -27.12
C LYS A 327 48.09 -47.68 -28.19
N SER A 328 47.05 -47.73 -29.03
CA SER A 328 46.97 -48.71 -30.12
C SER A 328 47.96 -48.39 -31.25
N THR A 329 48.11 -47.11 -31.61
CA THR A 329 49.04 -46.66 -32.63
C THR A 329 50.49 -46.82 -32.18
N GLU A 330 50.80 -46.54 -30.92
CA GLU A 330 52.14 -46.79 -30.35
C GLU A 330 52.53 -48.27 -30.45
N LYS A 331 51.60 -49.19 -30.15
CA LYS A 331 51.83 -50.63 -30.33
C LYS A 331 52.07 -51.02 -31.79
N GLN A 332 51.32 -50.44 -32.72
CA GLN A 332 51.50 -50.68 -34.15
C GLN A 332 52.83 -50.11 -34.65
N LEU A 333 53.21 -48.92 -34.18
CA LEU A 333 54.47 -48.26 -34.52
C LEU A 333 55.66 -49.10 -34.05
N ALA A 334 55.64 -49.56 -32.79
CA ALA A 334 56.68 -50.46 -32.27
C ALA A 334 56.79 -51.79 -33.05
N LYS A 335 55.67 -52.30 -33.61
CA LYS A 335 55.67 -53.49 -34.47
C LYS A 335 56.30 -53.18 -35.83
N LEU A 336 55.94 -52.05 -36.43
CA LEU A 336 56.49 -51.59 -37.72
C LEU A 336 57.98 -51.29 -37.61
N GLU A 337 58.43 -50.62 -36.55
CA GLU A 337 59.86 -50.37 -36.29
C GLU A 337 60.67 -51.67 -36.25
N LYS A 338 60.14 -52.72 -35.59
CA LYS A 338 60.78 -54.05 -35.61
C LYS A 338 60.83 -54.65 -37.01
N GLN A 339 59.79 -54.48 -37.83
CA GLN A 339 59.75 -54.98 -39.21
C GLN A 339 60.71 -54.22 -40.11
N VAL A 340 60.80 -52.89 -39.98
CA VAL A 340 61.75 -52.05 -40.71
C VAL A 340 63.18 -52.44 -40.34
N ALA A 341 63.52 -52.58 -39.05
CA ALA A 341 64.85 -53.01 -38.64
C ALA A 341 65.22 -54.42 -39.15
N ALA A 342 64.24 -55.34 -39.20
CA ALA A 342 64.45 -56.66 -39.81
C ALA A 342 64.67 -56.56 -41.33
N GLY A 343 63.88 -55.73 -42.02
CA GLY A 343 64.00 -55.46 -43.45
C GLY A 343 65.33 -54.79 -43.82
N GLU A 344 65.79 -53.81 -43.05
CA GLU A 344 67.10 -53.16 -43.24
C GLU A 344 68.25 -54.15 -43.10
N LYS A 345 68.16 -55.10 -42.15
CA LYS A 345 69.16 -56.15 -41.97
C LYS A 345 69.19 -57.14 -43.14
N GLU A 346 68.03 -57.51 -43.68
CA GLU A 346 67.93 -58.34 -44.88
C GLU A 346 68.45 -57.61 -46.12
N PHE A 347 68.08 -56.33 -46.28
CA PHE A 347 68.55 -55.47 -47.35
C PHE A 347 70.07 -55.30 -47.31
N SER A 348 70.67 -55.07 -46.13
CA SER A 348 72.12 -54.92 -46.02
C SER A 348 72.86 -56.19 -46.45
N LYS A 349 72.36 -57.38 -46.08
CA LYS A 349 72.92 -58.66 -46.53
C LYS A 349 72.81 -58.82 -48.05
N ALA A 350 71.62 -58.59 -48.60
CA ALA A 350 71.38 -58.67 -50.04
C ALA A 350 72.29 -57.68 -50.80
N ASN A 351 72.42 -56.45 -50.31
CA ASN A 351 73.29 -55.44 -50.89
C ASN A 351 74.77 -55.88 -50.85
N THR A 352 75.26 -56.44 -49.75
CA THR A 352 76.62 -57.00 -49.70
C THR A 352 76.82 -58.19 -50.65
N ALA A 353 75.80 -59.02 -50.86
CA ALA A 353 75.87 -60.12 -51.81
C ALA A 353 75.90 -59.63 -53.26
N VAL A 354 75.08 -58.63 -53.60
CA VAL A 354 75.07 -57.97 -54.92
C VAL A 354 76.42 -57.29 -55.18
N GLN A 355 76.98 -56.55 -54.21
CA GLN A 355 78.30 -55.93 -54.37
C GLN A 355 79.42 -56.97 -54.60
N LYS A 356 79.36 -58.12 -53.91
CA LYS A 356 80.26 -59.25 -54.17
C LYS A 356 80.06 -59.83 -55.58
N GLY A 357 78.82 -59.96 -56.03
CA GLY A 357 78.49 -60.41 -57.38
C GLY A 357 79.01 -59.46 -58.45
N ILE A 358 78.80 -58.15 -58.29
CA ILE A 358 79.34 -57.12 -59.18
C ILE A 358 80.87 -57.18 -59.23
N ALA A 359 81.53 -57.34 -58.07
CA ALA A 359 82.99 -57.48 -58.03
C ALA A 359 83.48 -58.75 -58.73
N ALA A 360 82.75 -59.87 -58.59
CA ALA A 360 83.09 -61.14 -59.26
C ALA A 360 82.88 -61.06 -60.78
N VAL A 361 81.81 -60.40 -61.24
CA VAL A 361 81.58 -60.15 -62.67
C VAL A 361 82.66 -59.25 -63.24
N LYS A 362 83.02 -58.14 -62.55
CA LYS A 362 84.14 -57.29 -62.97
C LYS A 362 85.47 -58.06 -63.05
N ALA A 363 85.75 -58.92 -62.07
CA ALA A 363 86.96 -59.74 -62.08
C ALA A 363 86.98 -60.74 -63.25
N ALA A 364 85.85 -61.39 -63.55
CA ALA A 364 85.72 -62.31 -64.68
C ALA A 364 85.76 -61.58 -66.04
N GLU A 365 85.20 -60.37 -66.11
CA GLU A 365 85.32 -59.50 -67.28
C GLU A 365 86.77 -59.05 -67.49
N ASP A 366 87.50 -58.72 -66.43
CA ASP A 366 88.93 -58.37 -66.52
C ASP A 366 89.81 -59.58 -66.90
N GLU A 367 89.47 -60.79 -66.46
CA GLU A 367 90.19 -62.03 -66.79
C GLU A 367 89.96 -62.49 -68.25
N HIS A 368 88.73 -62.42 -68.76
CA HIS A 368 88.40 -62.94 -70.10
C HIS A 368 88.41 -61.88 -71.21
N LEU A 369 88.21 -60.60 -70.87
CA LEU A 369 88.19 -59.48 -71.82
C LEU A 369 89.35 -58.52 -71.60
N GLY A 370 90.36 -58.87 -70.80
CA GLY A 370 91.61 -58.09 -70.63
C GLY A 370 92.44 -58.04 -71.90
N ASP A 371 92.77 -59.21 -72.45
CA ASP A 371 93.57 -59.33 -73.69
C ASP A 371 92.83 -58.74 -74.91
N PHE A 372 91.50 -58.91 -74.96
CA PHE A 372 90.64 -58.34 -76.01
C PHE A 372 90.53 -56.79 -75.90
N ARG A 373 90.60 -56.23 -74.69
CA ARG A 373 90.60 -54.78 -74.43
C ARG A 373 91.89 -54.11 -74.92
N ASP A 374 93.03 -54.76 -74.71
CA ASP A 374 94.33 -54.24 -75.13
C ASP A 374 94.54 -54.34 -76.65
N GLU A 375 93.93 -55.32 -77.32
CA GLU A 375 94.03 -55.51 -78.78
C GLU A 375 93.10 -54.59 -79.61
N THR A 376 91.90 -54.28 -79.11
CA THR A 376 90.88 -53.55 -79.89
C THR A 376 90.80 -52.05 -79.59
N GLY A 377 91.44 -51.57 -78.53
CA GLY A 377 91.49 -50.13 -78.20
C GLY A 377 90.13 -49.50 -77.84
N LEU A 378 89.07 -50.30 -77.63
CA LEU A 378 87.80 -49.80 -77.12
C LEU A 378 87.85 -49.72 -75.60
N ARG A 379 88.16 -48.51 -75.09
CA ARG A 379 88.24 -48.25 -73.65
C ARG A 379 86.91 -48.10 -72.92
N ASP A 380 85.76 -48.11 -73.59
CA ASP A 380 84.50 -47.92 -72.90
C ASP A 380 83.27 -48.44 -73.67
N LEU A 381 82.83 -49.66 -73.33
CA LEU A 381 81.42 -50.03 -73.51
C LEU A 381 80.53 -49.25 -72.52
N ASN A 382 81.11 -48.86 -71.36
CA ASN A 382 80.43 -48.08 -70.33
C ASN A 382 80.14 -46.66 -70.80
N ALA A 383 80.97 -45.97 -71.60
CA ALA A 383 80.62 -44.63 -72.09
C ALA A 383 79.44 -44.65 -73.08
N TYR A 384 79.25 -45.75 -73.81
CA TYR A 384 78.10 -45.95 -74.68
C TYR A 384 76.83 -46.31 -73.87
N GLU A 385 76.97 -47.16 -72.84
CA GLU A 385 75.90 -47.43 -71.86
C GLU A 385 75.58 -46.26 -70.95
N GLU A 386 76.53 -45.37 -70.65
CA GLU A 386 76.36 -44.18 -69.81
C GLU A 386 75.79 -43.02 -70.62
N ALA A 387 76.06 -42.94 -71.93
CA ALA A 387 75.39 -41.99 -72.83
C ALA A 387 73.93 -42.40 -73.08
N ILE A 388 73.66 -43.69 -73.33
CA ILE A 388 72.28 -44.22 -73.42
C ILE A 388 71.62 -44.21 -72.04
N GLY A 389 72.37 -44.50 -70.98
CA GLY A 389 71.96 -44.51 -69.58
C GLY A 389 71.51 -43.13 -69.12
N LYS A 390 72.33 -42.08 -69.35
CA LYS A 390 71.95 -40.68 -69.09
C LYS A 390 70.71 -40.27 -69.86
N SER A 391 70.61 -40.60 -71.15
CA SER A 391 69.41 -40.30 -71.95
C SER A 391 68.17 -41.06 -71.45
N ARG A 392 68.33 -42.31 -71.01
CA ARG A 392 67.28 -43.15 -70.45
C ARG A 392 66.89 -42.72 -69.04
N ASP A 393 67.83 -42.23 -68.24
CA ASP A 393 67.63 -41.70 -66.89
C ASP A 393 66.92 -40.36 -66.97
N GLU A 394 67.31 -39.45 -67.88
CA GLU A 394 66.58 -38.22 -68.17
C GLU A 394 65.14 -38.50 -68.67
N PHE A 395 64.97 -39.51 -69.53
CA PHE A 395 63.64 -39.94 -69.99
C PHE A 395 62.81 -40.53 -68.85
N ASN A 396 63.41 -41.35 -67.98
CA ASN A 396 62.74 -41.95 -66.83
C ASN A 396 62.42 -40.92 -65.76
N GLU A 397 63.26 -39.92 -65.56
CA GLU A 397 63.04 -38.81 -64.63
C GLU A 397 61.88 -37.93 -65.10
N ARG A 398 61.85 -37.57 -66.40
CA ARG A 398 60.69 -36.89 -67.01
C ARG A 398 59.42 -37.74 -66.93
N LYS A 399 59.52 -39.04 -67.21
CA LYS A 399 58.37 -39.96 -67.09
C LYS A 399 57.87 -40.04 -65.66
N ARG A 400 58.78 -40.04 -64.67
CA ARG A 400 58.46 -40.06 -63.25
C ARG A 400 57.78 -38.78 -62.80
N THR A 401 58.27 -37.60 -63.20
CA THR A 401 57.59 -36.33 -62.88
C THR A 401 56.20 -36.26 -63.52
N PHE A 402 56.04 -36.73 -64.77
CA PHE A 402 54.72 -36.84 -65.37
C PHE A 402 53.80 -37.82 -64.63
N MET A 403 54.30 -38.97 -64.17
CA MET A 403 53.51 -39.90 -63.37
C MET A 403 53.13 -39.32 -62.00
N GLU A 404 54.03 -38.56 -61.36
CA GLU A 404 53.73 -37.85 -60.10
C GLU A 404 52.65 -36.79 -60.32
N HIS A 405 52.71 -36.03 -61.43
CA HIS A 405 51.68 -35.05 -61.79
C HIS A 405 50.34 -35.71 -62.11
N ILE A 406 50.35 -36.83 -62.86
CA ILE A 406 49.15 -37.61 -63.16
C ILE A 406 48.54 -38.14 -61.85
N ALA A 407 49.34 -38.70 -60.96
CA ALA A 407 48.86 -39.21 -59.67
C ALA A 407 48.26 -38.10 -58.79
N GLN A 408 48.89 -36.92 -58.74
CA GLN A 408 48.34 -35.75 -58.04
C GLN A 408 47.00 -35.31 -58.63
N LEU A 409 46.91 -35.20 -59.96
CA LEU A 409 45.67 -34.81 -60.65
C LEU A 409 44.58 -35.88 -60.47
N GLU A 410 44.92 -37.16 -60.53
CA GLU A 410 43.98 -38.25 -60.26
C GLU A 410 43.48 -38.24 -58.82
N GLN A 411 44.35 -37.97 -57.85
CA GLN A 411 43.97 -37.86 -56.44
C GLN A 411 43.08 -36.64 -56.19
N GLN A 412 43.38 -35.50 -56.83
CA GLN A 412 42.57 -34.29 -56.76
C GLN A 412 41.20 -34.50 -57.42
N THR A 413 41.16 -35.18 -58.56
CA THR A 413 39.92 -35.57 -59.24
C THR A 413 39.09 -36.54 -58.40
N LYS A 414 39.72 -37.53 -57.74
CA LYS A 414 39.05 -38.45 -56.80
C LYS A 414 38.52 -37.73 -55.56
N TYR A 415 39.25 -36.75 -55.04
CA TYR A 415 38.82 -35.93 -53.91
C TYR A 415 37.63 -35.05 -54.25
N GLU A 416 37.64 -34.40 -55.43
CA GLU A 416 36.53 -33.58 -55.89
C GLU A 416 35.30 -34.40 -56.28
N SER A 417 35.48 -35.53 -56.96
CA SER A 417 34.38 -36.44 -57.31
C SER A 417 33.79 -37.19 -56.10
N GLY A 418 34.58 -37.44 -55.06
CA GLY A 418 34.12 -38.00 -53.79
C GLY A 418 33.45 -36.99 -52.85
N ARG A 419 33.51 -35.69 -53.18
CA ARG A 419 32.92 -34.62 -52.36
C ARG A 419 31.41 -34.56 -52.61
N ASP A 420 30.64 -35.12 -51.69
CA ASP A 420 29.18 -35.11 -51.77
C ASP A 420 28.63 -33.69 -51.47
N LEU A 421 28.55 -32.87 -52.52
CA LEU A 421 27.98 -31.53 -52.50
C LEU A 421 26.44 -31.56 -52.57
N GLN A 422 25.83 -32.69 -52.94
CA GLN A 422 24.38 -32.81 -53.08
C GLN A 422 23.67 -32.89 -51.72
N GLN A 423 24.21 -33.65 -50.77
CA GLN A 423 23.63 -33.77 -49.43
C GLN A 423 23.46 -32.43 -48.68
N PRO A 424 24.47 -31.53 -48.64
CA PRO A 424 24.31 -30.20 -48.05
C PRO A 424 23.24 -29.34 -48.74
N ILE A 425 23.18 -29.39 -50.08
CA ILE A 425 22.21 -28.62 -50.87
C ILE A 425 20.77 -29.07 -50.52
N VAL A 426 20.51 -30.37 -50.51
CA VAL A 426 19.19 -30.93 -50.17
C VAL A 426 18.77 -30.55 -48.74
N ARG A 427 19.71 -30.53 -47.78
CA ARG A 427 19.44 -30.08 -46.40
C ARG A 427 19.07 -28.60 -46.34
N ILE A 428 19.76 -27.76 -47.10
CA ILE A 428 19.48 -26.31 -47.17
C ILE A 428 18.12 -26.07 -47.83
N GLU A 429 17.80 -26.76 -48.93
CA GLU A 429 16.51 -26.67 -49.60
C GLU A 429 15.35 -27.08 -48.69
N LYS A 430 15.52 -28.16 -47.92
CA LYS A 430 14.54 -28.58 -46.92
C LYS A 430 14.32 -27.48 -45.86
N ARG A 431 15.40 -26.89 -45.32
CA ARG A 431 15.31 -25.78 -44.36
C ARG A 431 14.63 -24.56 -44.96
N ILE A 432 14.90 -24.22 -46.22
CA ILE A 432 14.24 -23.10 -46.92
C ILE A 432 12.73 -23.37 -47.02
N LYS A 433 12.34 -24.60 -47.37
CA LYS A 433 10.93 -24.98 -47.50
C LYS A 433 10.19 -24.90 -46.16
N GLU A 434 10.79 -25.41 -45.08
CA GLU A 434 10.26 -25.32 -43.72
C GLU A 434 10.12 -23.86 -43.25
N ARG A 435 11.15 -23.03 -43.49
CA ARG A 435 11.13 -21.60 -43.15
C ARG A 435 10.07 -20.83 -43.93
N LYS A 436 9.89 -21.10 -45.23
CA LYS A 436 8.82 -20.51 -46.04
C LYS A 436 7.43 -20.87 -45.52
N ALA A 437 7.22 -22.12 -45.12
CA ALA A 437 5.95 -22.56 -44.52
C ALA A 437 5.68 -21.88 -43.17
N ALA A 438 6.70 -21.73 -42.32
CA ALA A 438 6.60 -21.02 -41.05
C ALA A 438 6.28 -19.52 -41.26
N LEU A 439 6.93 -18.88 -42.24
CA LEU A 439 6.67 -17.48 -42.61
C LEU A 439 5.23 -17.27 -43.06
N ALA A 440 4.69 -18.17 -43.88
CA ALA A 440 3.30 -18.10 -44.33
C ALA A 440 2.30 -18.22 -43.17
N LYS A 441 2.55 -19.13 -42.21
CA LYS A 441 1.74 -19.24 -40.99
C LYS A 441 1.82 -17.98 -40.12
N ALA A 442 3.00 -17.40 -39.97
CA ALA A 442 3.20 -16.17 -39.21
C ALA A 442 2.46 -14.98 -39.85
N LYS A 443 2.55 -14.81 -41.18
CA LYS A 443 1.80 -13.77 -41.91
C LYS A 443 0.28 -13.91 -41.76
N LYS A 444 -0.24 -15.15 -41.78
CA LYS A 444 -1.67 -15.39 -41.58
C LYS A 444 -2.11 -14.99 -40.16
N LYS A 445 -1.34 -15.35 -39.14
CA LYS A 445 -1.58 -14.92 -37.76
C LYS A 445 -1.50 -13.41 -37.59
N GLU A 446 -0.53 -12.75 -38.24
CA GLU A 446 -0.41 -11.30 -38.21
C GLU A 446 -1.65 -10.62 -38.81
N SER A 447 -2.15 -11.13 -39.95
CA SER A 447 -3.38 -10.65 -40.56
C SER A 447 -4.61 -10.81 -39.66
N GLU A 448 -4.74 -11.95 -38.98
CA GLU A 448 -5.85 -12.21 -38.04
C GLU A 448 -5.77 -11.29 -36.82
N LEU A 449 -4.57 -11.05 -36.28
CA LEU A 449 -4.35 -10.14 -35.15
C LEU A 449 -4.62 -8.69 -35.55
N ARG A 450 -4.21 -8.25 -36.74
CA ARG A 450 -4.52 -6.91 -37.25
C ARG A 450 -6.02 -6.65 -37.31
N LYS A 451 -6.80 -7.59 -37.83
CA LYS A 451 -8.27 -7.48 -37.84
C LYS A 451 -8.86 -7.30 -36.44
N LYS A 452 -8.40 -8.09 -35.47
CA LYS A 452 -8.84 -7.97 -34.07
C LYS A 452 -8.47 -6.62 -33.45
N VAL A 453 -7.30 -6.08 -33.79
CA VAL A 453 -6.88 -4.75 -33.34
C VAL A 453 -7.78 -3.66 -33.94
N ASP A 454 -8.11 -3.78 -35.23
CA ASP A 454 -8.99 -2.82 -35.90
C ASP A 454 -10.43 -2.87 -35.33
N GLU A 455 -10.95 -4.07 -35.05
CA GLU A 455 -12.23 -4.26 -34.34
C GLU A 455 -12.21 -3.65 -32.93
N ALA A 456 -11.14 -3.89 -32.17
CA ALA A 456 -10.99 -3.33 -30.83
C ALA A 456 -10.93 -1.79 -30.84
N LYS A 457 -10.26 -1.19 -31.84
CA LYS A 457 -10.21 0.26 -32.02
C LYS A 457 -11.58 0.84 -32.38
N ALA A 458 -12.35 0.16 -33.23
CA ALA A 458 -13.70 0.60 -33.56
C ALA A 458 -14.61 0.59 -32.33
N ASN A 459 -14.55 -0.47 -31.51
CA ASN A 459 -15.31 -0.57 -30.27
C ASN A 459 -14.90 0.50 -29.24
N LEU A 460 -13.60 0.82 -29.17
CA LEU A 460 -13.10 1.89 -28.30
C LEU A 460 -13.67 3.24 -28.71
N ALA A 461 -13.63 3.58 -30.01
CA ALA A 461 -14.18 4.83 -30.52
C ALA A 461 -15.69 4.94 -30.26
N GLU A 462 -16.46 3.85 -30.40
CA GLU A 462 -17.88 3.84 -30.07
C GLU A 462 -18.13 4.05 -28.57
N ALA A 463 -17.29 3.47 -27.71
CA ALA A 463 -17.38 3.67 -26.27
C ALA A 463 -17.02 5.11 -25.86
N GLU A 464 -16.01 5.71 -26.49
CA GLU A 464 -15.63 7.11 -26.26
C GLU A 464 -16.78 8.07 -26.60
N ILE A 465 -17.46 7.86 -27.72
CA ILE A 465 -18.63 8.66 -28.10
C ILE A 465 -19.76 8.54 -27.05
N LYS A 466 -20.05 7.32 -26.57
CA LYS A 466 -21.06 7.11 -25.52
C LYS A 466 -20.72 7.78 -24.20
N VAL A 467 -19.43 7.84 -23.84
CA VAL A 467 -18.97 8.53 -22.64
C VAL A 467 -19.15 10.04 -22.80
N GLU A 468 -18.81 10.60 -23.96
CA GLU A 468 -19.02 12.02 -24.27
C GLU A 468 -20.52 12.40 -24.16
N GLU A 469 -21.40 11.59 -24.76
CA GLU A 469 -22.85 11.77 -24.67
C GLU A 469 -23.37 11.69 -23.23
N ALA A 470 -22.82 10.78 -22.40
CA ALA A 470 -23.19 10.66 -21.00
C ALA A 470 -22.75 11.89 -20.19
N ILE A 471 -21.55 12.42 -20.42
CA ILE A 471 -21.04 13.62 -19.77
C ILE A 471 -21.91 14.84 -20.12
N ASP A 472 -22.31 14.98 -21.38
CA ASP A 472 -23.17 16.10 -21.80
C ASP A 472 -24.59 16.00 -21.21
N ASN A 473 -25.10 14.78 -21.02
CA ASN A 473 -26.36 14.57 -20.32
C ASN A 473 -26.25 14.86 -18.82
N GLU A 474 -25.15 14.48 -18.18
CA GLU A 474 -24.87 14.80 -16.76
C GLU A 474 -24.86 16.31 -16.52
N LYS A 475 -24.16 17.08 -17.36
CA LYS A 475 -24.15 18.55 -17.28
C LYS A 475 -25.55 19.16 -17.40
N LYS A 476 -26.38 18.66 -18.33
CA LYS A 476 -27.77 19.12 -18.49
C LYS A 476 -28.60 18.82 -17.24
N PHE A 477 -28.40 17.67 -16.62
CA PHE A 477 -29.09 17.32 -15.38
C PHE A 477 -28.60 18.16 -14.19
N GLU A 478 -27.30 18.46 -14.09
CA GLU A 478 -26.78 19.38 -13.08
C GLU A 478 -27.38 20.78 -13.20
N GLU A 479 -27.49 21.31 -14.41
CA GLU A 479 -28.10 22.63 -14.67
C GLU A 479 -29.59 22.63 -14.25
N GLN A 480 -30.35 21.59 -14.61
CA GLN A 480 -31.75 21.43 -14.17
C GLN A 480 -31.89 21.31 -12.65
N VAL A 481 -30.96 20.62 -11.97
CA VAL A 481 -30.94 20.51 -10.51
C VAL A 481 -30.65 21.86 -9.88
N GLN A 482 -29.72 22.64 -10.45
CA GLN A 482 -29.39 23.97 -9.96
C GLN A 482 -30.56 24.95 -10.11
N ASP A 483 -31.26 24.91 -11.25
CA ASP A 483 -32.48 25.71 -11.48
C ASP A 483 -33.62 25.30 -10.54
N ALA A 484 -33.80 24.00 -10.29
CA ALA A 484 -34.79 23.53 -9.33
C ALA A 484 -34.45 23.96 -7.89
N GLN A 485 -33.17 23.97 -7.53
CA GLN A 485 -32.71 24.44 -6.22
C GLN A 485 -32.92 25.95 -6.05
N SER A 486 -32.63 26.76 -7.08
CA SER A 486 -32.86 28.21 -7.02
C SER A 486 -34.36 28.52 -6.86
N ALA A 487 -35.22 27.88 -7.65
CA ALA A 487 -36.67 28.01 -7.53
C ALA A 487 -37.18 27.58 -6.14
N LEU A 488 -36.63 26.50 -5.56
CA LEU A 488 -36.98 26.06 -4.21
C LEU A 488 -36.60 27.12 -3.16
N THR A 489 -35.42 27.73 -3.27
CA THR A 489 -35.00 28.79 -2.33
C THR A 489 -35.87 30.05 -2.45
N GLU A 490 -36.29 30.41 -3.66
CA GLU A 490 -37.23 31.52 -3.87
C GLU A 490 -38.59 31.23 -3.23
N ALA A 491 -39.15 30.04 -3.47
CA ALA A 491 -40.40 29.61 -2.86
C ALA A 491 -40.33 29.55 -1.32
N GLN A 492 -39.19 29.12 -0.75
CA GLN A 492 -38.96 29.15 0.69
C GLN A 492 -38.93 30.58 1.24
N ASN A 493 -38.29 31.51 0.54
CA ASN A 493 -38.25 32.92 0.94
C ASN A 493 -39.65 33.57 0.87
N GLU A 494 -40.43 33.28 -0.16
CA GLU A 494 -41.83 33.69 -0.29
C GLU A 494 -42.67 33.17 0.87
N ARG A 495 -42.55 31.88 1.18
CA ARG A 495 -43.24 31.27 2.33
C ARG A 495 -42.91 31.98 3.64
N ILE A 496 -41.62 32.25 3.90
CA ILE A 496 -41.20 32.97 5.11
C ILE A 496 -41.81 34.38 5.18
N ARG A 497 -41.95 35.07 4.03
CA ARG A 497 -42.61 36.39 3.99
C ARG A 497 -44.09 36.28 4.32
N ILE A 498 -44.79 35.29 3.77
CA ILE A 498 -46.20 35.05 4.05
C ILE A 498 -46.40 34.67 5.51
N ASP A 499 -45.58 33.77 6.07
CA ASP A 499 -45.64 33.37 7.48
C ASP A 499 -45.46 34.58 8.42
N LYS A 500 -44.57 35.52 8.08
CA LYS A 500 -44.42 36.79 8.83
C LYS A 500 -45.64 37.69 8.72
N ALA A 501 -46.25 37.80 7.54
CA ALA A 501 -47.46 38.58 7.33
C ALA A 501 -48.63 38.01 8.13
N ILE A 502 -48.82 36.68 8.09
CA ILE A 502 -49.82 35.96 8.90
C ILE A 502 -49.61 36.25 10.39
N GLY A 503 -48.39 36.09 10.90
CA GLY A 503 -48.10 36.38 12.31
C GLY A 503 -48.40 37.84 12.68
N SER A 504 -48.14 38.79 11.79
CA SER A 504 -48.48 40.21 12.03
C SER A 504 -49.99 40.46 12.12
N GLU A 505 -50.77 39.85 11.22
CA GLU A 505 -52.23 39.94 11.23
C GLU A 505 -52.85 39.21 12.44
N GLU A 506 -52.29 38.06 12.84
CA GLU A 506 -52.70 37.35 14.05
C GLU A 506 -52.48 38.20 15.31
N THR A 507 -51.32 38.86 15.42
CA THR A 507 -51.08 39.78 16.56
C THR A 507 -52.00 41.00 16.54
N ALA A 508 -52.38 41.50 15.36
CA ALA A 508 -53.36 42.58 15.23
C ALA A 508 -54.76 42.12 15.65
N LEU A 509 -55.16 40.91 15.26
CA LEU A 509 -56.40 40.26 15.68
C LEU A 509 -56.45 40.06 17.19
N GLU A 510 -55.37 39.58 17.82
CA GLU A 510 -55.28 39.45 19.27
C GLU A 510 -55.42 40.79 19.98
N ARG A 511 -54.78 41.85 19.47
CA ARG A 511 -54.95 43.21 20.02
C ARG A 511 -56.39 43.71 19.90
N LEU A 512 -57.06 43.47 18.78
CA LEU A 512 -58.46 43.84 18.60
C LEU A 512 -59.38 43.04 19.52
N ARG A 513 -59.13 41.73 19.70
CA ARG A 513 -59.84 40.89 20.65
C ARG A 513 -59.64 41.35 22.10
N ALA A 514 -58.42 41.73 22.48
CA ALA A 514 -58.13 42.29 23.79
C ALA A 514 -58.85 43.62 24.00
N LYS A 515 -58.84 44.53 23.02
CA LYS A 515 -59.60 45.79 23.07
C LYS A 515 -61.10 45.55 23.19
N LEU A 516 -61.65 44.58 22.45
CA LEU A 516 -63.06 44.20 22.53
C LEU A 516 -63.40 43.63 23.92
N HIS A 517 -62.51 42.81 24.48
CA HIS A 517 -62.68 42.28 25.83
C HIS A 517 -62.68 43.42 26.88
N ASP A 518 -61.74 44.35 26.78
CA ASP A 518 -61.66 45.53 27.65
C ASP A 518 -62.90 46.42 27.54
N THR A 519 -63.43 46.65 26.33
CA THR A 519 -64.65 47.45 26.14
C THR A 519 -65.89 46.74 26.69
N LEU A 520 -66.01 45.42 26.48
CA LEU A 520 -67.09 44.62 27.07
C LEU A 520 -67.02 44.62 28.60
N GLN A 521 -65.82 44.51 29.17
CA GLN A 521 -65.61 44.54 30.62
C GLN A 521 -65.96 45.91 31.22
N LYS A 522 -65.55 47.01 30.55
CA LYS A 522 -65.94 48.38 30.97
C LYS A 522 -67.45 48.59 30.91
N ALA A 523 -68.11 48.18 29.83
CA ALA A 523 -69.55 48.30 29.73
C ALA A 523 -70.31 47.47 30.77
N HIS A 524 -69.78 46.29 31.15
CA HIS A 524 -70.34 45.48 32.22
C HIS A 524 -70.19 46.15 33.60
N VAL A 525 -69.05 46.79 33.87
CA VAL A 525 -68.78 47.51 35.13
C VAL A 525 -69.58 48.82 35.24
N GLU A 526 -69.84 49.50 34.12
CA GLU A 526 -70.59 50.76 34.07
C GLU A 526 -72.12 50.56 33.88
N GLU A 527 -72.61 49.32 33.88
CA GLU A 527 -74.03 48.95 33.63
C GLU A 527 -74.64 49.55 32.34
N VAL A 528 -73.80 49.78 31.32
CA VAL A 528 -74.24 50.32 30.03
C VAL A 528 -74.78 49.20 29.15
N LEU A 529 -76.05 49.28 28.74
CA LEU A 529 -76.65 48.40 27.74
C LEU A 529 -75.96 48.60 26.38
N LEU A 530 -75.07 47.68 26.01
CA LEU A 530 -74.44 47.67 24.69
C LEU A 530 -75.45 47.17 23.64
N PRO A 531 -75.63 47.89 22.52
CA PRO A 531 -76.52 47.45 21.46
C PRO A 531 -75.92 46.17 20.83
N ARG A 532 -76.60 45.05 21.05
CA ARG A 532 -76.29 43.80 20.35
C ARG A 532 -76.98 43.86 19.00
N VAL A 533 -76.28 43.44 17.95
CA VAL A 533 -76.90 43.25 16.63
C VAL A 533 -77.96 42.15 16.78
N GLY A 534 -79.21 42.58 16.96
CA GLY A 534 -80.34 41.74 17.35
C GLY A 534 -81.39 42.41 18.24
N ASP A 535 -81.08 43.54 18.91
CA ASP A 535 -82.01 44.19 19.85
C ASP A 535 -82.99 45.21 19.19
N ASP A 536 -82.95 45.38 17.86
CA ASP A 536 -83.96 46.16 17.11
C ASP A 536 -85.19 45.32 16.71
N ASN A 537 -85.79 44.62 17.67
CA ASN A 537 -87.12 44.03 17.49
C ASN A 537 -87.93 43.93 18.79
N ALA A 538 -87.82 44.94 19.66
CA ALA A 538 -88.75 45.11 20.76
C ALA A 538 -89.11 46.58 21.00
N SER A 539 -90.24 46.96 20.40
CA SER A 539 -91.17 48.02 20.84
C SER A 539 -90.96 49.46 20.30
N GLN A 540 -91.93 49.83 19.45
CA GLN A 540 -92.42 51.16 19.03
C GLN A 540 -91.70 51.90 17.91
#